data_AF-A0A838ESC0-F1
#
_entry.id   AF-A0A838ESC0-F1
#
_cell.length_a   1.000
_cell.length_b   1.000
_cell.length_c   1.000
_cell.angle_alpha   90.00
_cell.angle_beta   90.00
_cell.angle_gamma   90.00
#
_symmetry.space_group_name_H-M   'P 1'
#
loop_
_entity.id
_entity.type
_entity.pdbx_description
1 polymer ?
#
loop_
_entity_poly.entity_id
_entity_poly.type
_entity_poly.pdbx_seq_one_letter_code
_entity_poly.pdbx_strand_id
1 'polypeptide(L)'
;MNQRISTETYPITWNDTWHCIMVQGYRVMLSPTQYRILRLFAEPHPATVPVADEIVILAYRSRSTLETQTELSTDLLARHICNLNARLMPKGLRLCFFRQGYILMFSLR
;
A
#
# COMPACT_ATOMS: atom_id res chain seq x y z
N MET A 1 -11.18 -5.80 24.09
CA MET A 1 -10.57 -5.78 22.74
C MET A 1 -9.58 -6.91 22.67
N ASN A 2 -9.89 -7.96 21.92
CA ASN A 2 -8.99 -9.11 21.76
C ASN A 2 -8.11 -8.85 20.54
N GLN A 3 -6.87 -8.42 20.76
CA GLN A 3 -5.86 -8.32 19.71
C GLN A 3 -5.44 -9.75 19.33
N ARG A 4 -5.77 -10.20 18.11
CA ARG A 4 -5.22 -11.44 17.55
C ARG A 4 -3.94 -11.10 16.80
N ILE A 5 -2.84 -11.71 17.20
CA ILE A 5 -1.54 -11.60 16.54
C ILE A 5 -1.60 -12.52 15.33
N SER A 6 -1.61 -11.97 14.12
CA SER A 6 -1.44 -12.76 12.89
C SER A 6 0.05 -12.89 12.60
N THR A 7 0.54 -14.13 12.53
CA THR A 7 1.88 -14.49 12.04
C THR A 7 1.91 -14.61 10.51
N GLU A 8 0.84 -14.22 9.82
CA GLU A 8 0.71 -14.39 8.38
C GLU A 8 1.62 -13.46 7.59
N THR A 9 2.13 -14.02 6.51
CA THR A 9 3.03 -13.42 5.53
C THR A 9 2.43 -12.10 5.02
N TYR A 10 3.26 -11.06 4.88
CA TYR A 10 2.85 -9.77 4.31
C TYR A 10 2.04 -10.02 3.01
N PRO A 11 0.83 -9.45 2.86
CA PRO A 11 -0.13 -9.87 1.82
C PRO A 11 0.29 -9.48 0.39
N ILE A 12 1.49 -8.92 0.22
CA ILE A 12 2.02 -8.38 -1.02
C ILE A 12 3.38 -9.01 -1.29
N THR A 13 3.54 -9.70 -2.41
CA THR A 13 4.88 -10.03 -2.93
C THR A 13 5.26 -9.06 -4.04
N TRP A 14 6.55 -8.72 -4.09
CA TRP A 14 7.08 -7.69 -4.98
C TRP A 14 7.91 -8.34 -6.08
N ASN A 15 7.71 -7.89 -7.32
CA ASN A 15 8.55 -8.23 -8.44
C ASN A 15 9.10 -6.93 -9.03
N ASP A 16 10.31 -6.58 -8.57
CA ASP A 16 11.01 -5.35 -8.95
C ASP A 16 11.38 -5.36 -10.45
N THR A 17 11.64 -6.52 -11.06
CA THR A 17 12.00 -6.64 -12.48
C THR A 17 10.86 -6.24 -13.42
N TRP A 18 9.62 -6.56 -13.05
CA TRP A 18 8.45 -6.34 -13.92
C TRP A 18 7.52 -5.23 -13.44
N HIS A 19 7.94 -4.47 -12.41
CA HIS A 19 7.12 -3.45 -11.76
C HIS A 19 5.70 -3.95 -11.44
N CYS A 20 5.62 -5.17 -10.90
CA CYS A 20 4.34 -5.79 -10.56
C CYS A 20 4.36 -6.34 -9.13
N ILE A 21 3.16 -6.43 -8.56
CA ILE A 21 2.95 -7.03 -7.24
C ILE A 21 2.02 -8.23 -7.36
N MET A 22 2.12 -9.16 -6.42
CA MET A 22 1.08 -10.16 -6.19
C MET A 22 0.32 -9.80 -4.92
N VAL A 23 -1.00 -9.76 -5.01
CA VAL A 23 -1.90 -9.56 -3.86
C VAL A 23 -2.94 -10.66 -3.89
N GLN A 24 -3.03 -11.46 -2.81
CA GLN A 24 -3.94 -12.62 -2.74
C GLN A 24 -3.83 -13.56 -3.96
N GLY A 25 -2.62 -13.80 -4.46
CA GLY A 25 -2.39 -14.65 -5.64
C GLY A 25 -2.71 -13.99 -7.00
N TYR A 26 -3.21 -12.75 -7.01
CA TYR A 26 -3.45 -11.99 -8.25
C TYR A 26 -2.27 -11.08 -8.59
N ARG A 27 -1.82 -11.14 -9.84
CA ARG A 27 -0.81 -10.23 -10.40
C ARG A 27 -1.43 -8.87 -10.72
N VAL A 28 -0.84 -7.80 -10.22
CA VAL A 28 -1.19 -6.42 -10.56
C VAL A 28 -0.02 -5.74 -11.24
N MET A 29 -0.20 -5.39 -12.52
CA MET A 29 0.77 -4.60 -13.29
C MET A 29 0.61 -3.12 -12.98
N LEU A 30 1.71 -2.45 -12.64
CA LEU A 30 1.75 -1.04 -12.31
C LEU A 30 2.64 -0.29 -13.31
N SER A 31 2.37 1.00 -13.53
CA SER A 31 3.36 1.84 -14.19
C SER A 31 4.61 1.99 -13.30
N PRO A 32 5.79 2.33 -13.86
CA PRO A 32 7.00 2.53 -13.04
C PRO A 32 6.79 3.51 -11.88
N THR A 33 6.08 4.62 -12.12
CA THR A 33 5.75 5.62 -11.10
C THR A 33 4.83 5.07 -10.02
N GLN A 34 3.80 4.31 -10.41
CA GLN A 34 2.86 3.67 -9.49
C GLN A 34 3.55 2.62 -8.62
N TYR A 35 4.42 1.82 -9.23
CA TYR A 35 5.24 0.84 -8.53
C TYR A 35 6.14 1.53 -7.51
N ARG A 36 6.85 2.59 -7.93
CA ARG A 36 7.70 3.39 -7.05
C ARG A 36 6.92 3.94 -5.85
N ILE A 37 5.77 4.58 -6.07
CA ILE A 37 4.91 5.10 -4.99
C ILE A 37 4.56 3.98 -4.00
N LEU A 38 4.07 2.84 -4.50
CA LEU A 38 3.63 1.75 -3.63
C LEU A 38 4.83 1.10 -2.89
N ARG A 39 5.98 0.97 -3.54
CA ARG A 39 7.21 0.43 -2.95
C ARG A 39 7.70 1.24 -1.74
N LEU A 40 7.41 2.55 -1.69
CA LEU A 40 7.72 3.37 -0.51
C LEU A 40 6.96 2.94 0.75
N PHE A 41 5.87 2.18 0.62
CA PHE A 41 5.13 1.60 1.74
C PHE A 41 5.65 0.21 2.15
N ALA A 42 6.66 -0.33 1.45
CA ALA A 42 7.20 -1.67 1.66
C ALA A 42 8.33 -1.75 2.70
N GLU A 43 8.46 -0.75 3.59
CA GLU A 43 9.45 -0.83 4.69
C GLU A 43 9.20 -2.07 5.57
N PRO A 44 10.25 -2.65 6.17
CA PRO A 44 10.10 -3.79 7.07
C PRO A 44 9.20 -3.39 8.24
N HIS A 45 8.01 -3.98 8.30
CA HIS A 45 7.10 -3.78 9.41
C HIS A 45 7.56 -4.67 10.56
N PRO A 46 7.57 -4.18 11.81
CA PRO A 46 7.60 -5.10 12.94
C PRO A 46 6.42 -6.07 12.79
N ALA A 47 6.65 -7.34 13.11
CA ALA A 47 5.74 -8.49 12.90
C ALA A 47 4.40 -8.40 13.67
N THR A 48 4.02 -7.21 14.13
CA THR A 48 2.87 -6.90 14.96
C THR A 48 2.00 -5.89 14.23
N VAL A 49 1.40 -6.32 13.12
CA VAL A 49 0.33 -5.53 12.50
C VAL A 49 -0.94 -5.77 13.30
N PRO A 50 -1.52 -4.75 13.97
CA PRO A 50 -2.76 -4.92 14.69
C PRO A 50 -3.89 -5.21 13.69
N VAL A 51 -4.42 -6.43 13.75
CA VAL A 51 -5.61 -6.83 12.99
C VAL A 51 -6.83 -6.31 13.73
N ALA A 52 -7.54 -5.34 13.14
CA ALA A 52 -8.84 -4.90 13.62
C ALA A 52 -9.90 -5.50 12.71
N ASP A 53 -10.44 -6.65 13.14
CA ASP A 53 -11.55 -7.49 12.66
C ASP A 53 -11.75 -7.72 11.13
N GLU A 54 -11.37 -6.82 10.22
CA GLU A 54 -11.53 -6.95 8.75
C GLU A 54 -10.51 -6.14 7.93
N ILE A 55 -9.73 -5.28 8.60
CA ILE A 55 -8.80 -4.35 7.97
C ILE A 55 -7.44 -4.41 8.68
N VAL A 56 -6.40 -4.55 7.87
CA VAL A 56 -5.01 -4.56 8.25
C VAL A 56 -4.39 -3.26 7.77
N ILE A 57 -3.91 -2.42 8.70
CA ILE A 57 -3.13 -1.23 8.36
C ILE A 57 -1.69 -1.70 8.15
N LEU A 58 -1.22 -1.65 6.91
CA LEU A 58 0.14 -2.01 6.58
C LEU A 58 1.05 -0.85 6.97
N ALA A 59 1.04 0.26 6.24
CA ALA A 59 2.02 1.33 6.40
C ALA A 59 1.38 2.73 6.39
N TYR A 60 2.07 3.70 6.98
CA TYR A 60 1.75 5.14 6.83
C TYR A 60 2.94 5.89 6.24
N ARG A 61 2.66 6.82 5.32
CA ARG A 61 3.63 7.78 4.80
C ARG A 61 3.02 9.17 4.77
N SER A 62 3.77 10.17 5.26
CA SER A 62 3.38 11.56 5.06
C SER A 62 3.42 11.91 3.58
N ARG A 63 2.54 12.82 3.17
CA ARG A 63 2.49 13.33 1.80
C ARG A 63 3.81 14.00 1.41
N SER A 64 4.40 14.78 2.32
CA SER A 64 5.69 15.45 2.08
C SER A 64 6.81 14.46 1.79
N THR A 65 6.89 13.33 2.50
CA THR A 65 7.88 12.29 2.21
C THR A 65 7.66 11.67 0.85
N LEU A 66 6.40 11.41 0.47
CA LEU A 66 6.08 10.88 -0.86
C LEU A 66 6.44 11.87 -1.97
N GLU A 67 6.11 13.15 -1.82
CA GLU A 67 6.45 14.20 -2.79
C GLU A 67 7.97 14.28 -2.98
N THR A 68 8.74 14.33 -1.89
CA THR A 68 10.21 14.38 -1.96
C THR A 68 10.81 13.12 -2.60
N GLN A 69 10.35 11.92 -2.22
CA GLN A 69 10.94 10.67 -2.71
C GLN A 69 10.49 10.29 -4.13
N THR A 70 9.35 10.82 -4.58
CA THR A 70 8.83 10.56 -5.93
C THR A 70 9.07 11.73 -6.89
N GLU A 71 9.49 12.89 -6.38
CA GLU A 71 9.63 14.14 -7.13
C GLU A 71 8.32 14.54 -7.85
N LEU A 72 7.17 14.15 -7.28
CA LEU A 72 5.85 14.48 -7.80
C LEU A 72 5.27 15.67 -7.04
N SER A 73 4.57 16.54 -7.77
CA SER A 73 3.69 17.53 -7.13
C SER A 73 2.50 16.85 -6.45
N THR A 74 1.88 17.54 -5.49
CA THR A 74 0.69 17.07 -4.77
C THR A 74 -0.40 16.54 -5.70
N ASP A 75 -0.72 17.28 -6.75
CA ASP A 75 -1.81 16.92 -7.68
C ASP A 75 -1.47 15.69 -8.52
N LEU A 76 -0.22 15.58 -8.97
CA LEU A 76 0.25 14.42 -9.73
C LEU A 76 0.30 13.18 -8.83
N LEU A 77 0.79 13.31 -7.60
CA LEU A 77 0.79 12.25 -6.60
C LEU A 77 -0.64 11.74 -6.34
N ALA A 78 -1.59 12.64 -6.09
CA ALA A 78 -2.99 12.29 -5.88
C ALA A 78 -3.60 11.56 -7.08
N ARG A 79 -3.31 12.01 -8.32
CA ARG A 79 -3.76 11.35 -9.55
C ARG A 79 -3.19 9.94 -9.70
N HIS A 80 -1.89 9.77 -9.44
CA HIS A 80 -1.26 8.45 -9.48
C HIS A 80 -1.84 7.50 -8.43
N ILE A 81 -2.09 7.99 -7.21
CA ILE A 81 -2.71 7.21 -6.13
C ILE A 81 -4.15 6.82 -6.49
N CYS A 82 -4.94 7.74 -7.06
CA CYS A 82 -6.30 7.42 -7.53
C CYS A 82 -6.28 6.29 -8.58
N ASN A 83 -5.42 6.42 -9.59
CA ASN A 83 -5.25 5.40 -10.64
C ASN A 83 -4.73 4.05 -10.09
N LEU A 84 -3.90 4.10 -9.05
CA LEU A 84 -3.40 2.92 -8.36
C LEU A 84 -4.52 2.23 -7.57
N ASN A 85 -5.32 2.99 -6.81
CA ASN A 85 -6.47 2.46 -6.07
C ASN A 85 -7.49 1.76 -6.97
N ALA A 86 -7.75 2.29 -8.17
CA ALA A 86 -8.62 1.63 -9.15
C ALA A 86 -8.16 0.20 -9.50
N ARG A 87 -6.86 -0.08 -9.41
CA ARG A 87 -6.28 -1.41 -9.67
C ARG A 87 -6.20 -2.28 -8.41
N LEU A 88 -5.97 -1.66 -7.26
CA LEU A 88 -5.72 -2.36 -5.99
C LEU A 88 -7.00 -2.72 -5.23
N MET A 89 -8.03 -1.86 -5.27
CA MET A 89 -9.26 -2.05 -4.50
C MET A 89 -9.96 -3.39 -4.79
N PRO A 90 -10.06 -3.87 -6.04
CA PRO A 90 -10.61 -5.21 -6.34
C PRO A 90 -9.81 -6.38 -5.72
N LYS A 91 -8.61 -6.10 -5.18
CA LYS A 91 -7.69 -7.07 -4.56
C LYS A 91 -7.58 -6.85 -3.04
N GLY A 92 -8.50 -6.09 -2.46
CA GLY A 92 -8.53 -5.78 -1.03
C GLY A 92 -7.47 -4.76 -0.60
N LEU A 93 -6.62 -4.25 -1.50
CA LEU A 93 -5.55 -3.31 -1.15
C LEU A 93 -5.93 -1.87 -1.53
N ARG A 94 -5.62 -0.88 -0.69
CA ARG A 94 -5.88 0.54 -1.02
C ARG A 94 -4.97 1.49 -0.26
N LEU A 95 -4.69 2.64 -0.87
CA LEU A 95 -4.10 3.82 -0.23
C LEU A 95 -5.21 4.81 0.13
N CYS A 96 -5.40 5.05 1.43
CA CYS A 96 -6.37 6.03 1.93
C CYS A 96 -5.66 7.29 2.41
N PHE A 97 -6.19 8.46 2.07
CA PHE A 97 -5.71 9.70 2.67
C PHE A 97 -6.11 9.76 4.15
N PHE A 98 -5.16 10.10 5.02
CA PHE A 98 -5.39 10.28 6.45
C PHE A 98 -4.49 11.40 6.98
N ARG A 99 -5.11 12.43 7.56
CA ARG A 99 -4.45 13.63 8.08
C ARG A 99 -3.56 14.32 7.04
N GLN A 100 -2.25 14.11 7.09
CA GLN A 100 -1.25 14.75 6.23
C GLN A 100 -0.51 13.72 5.35
N GLY A 101 -1.09 12.54 5.15
CA GLY A 101 -0.44 11.45 4.45
C GLY A 101 -1.40 10.39 3.96
N TYR A 102 -0.83 9.23 3.65
CA TYR A 102 -1.55 8.09 3.13
C TYR A 102 -1.27 6.85 3.98
N ILE A 103 -2.30 6.03 4.14
CA ILE A 103 -2.23 4.73 4.82
C ILE A 103 -2.44 3.65 3.76
N LEU A 104 -1.55 2.68 3.70
CA LEU A 104 -1.74 1.44 2.96
C LEU A 104 -2.55 0.47 3.82
N MET A 105 -3.71 0.07 3.33
CA MET A 105 -4.66 -0.78 4.03
C MET A 105 -4.98 -2.01 3.19
N PHE A 106 -5.09 -3.16 3.84
CA PHE A 106 -5.53 -4.41 3.24
C PHE A 106 -6.81 -4.90 3.92
N SER A 107 -7.79 -5.32 3.14
CA SER A 107 -9.06 -5.89 3.62
C SER A 107 -9.02 -7.40 3.50
N LEU A 108 -9.51 -8.08 4.55
CA LEU A 108 -9.54 -9.54 4.65
C LEU A 108 -10.83 -10.16 4.09
N ARG A 109 -11.74 -9.35 3.53
CA ARG A 109 -13.00 -9.79 2.92
C ARG A 109 -12.84 -10.10 1.43
#